data_AF-A0A450SWG2-F1
#
_entry.id   AF-A0A450SWG2-F1
#
_cell.length_a   1.000
_cell.length_b   1.000
_cell.length_c   1.000
_cell.angle_alpha   90.00
_cell.angle_beta   90.00
_cell.angle_gamma   90.00
#
_symmetry.space_group_name_H-M   'P 1'
#
loop_
_entity.id
_entity.type
_entity.pdbx_description
1 polymer ?
#
loop_
_entity_poly.entity_id
_entity_poly.type
_entity_poly.pdbx_seq_one_letter_code
_entity_poly.pdbx_strand_id
1 'polypeptide(L)' 'MLRLHKNYIIDENQKAVAVQIPIMEFKQIEELLENHGLAELMDETRTDERLSGEAAQQYYRSLKNNVEG' A
#
# COMPACT_ATOMS: atom_id res chain seq x y z
N MET A 1 14.64 -10.63 9.39
CA MET A 1 15.02 -9.28 8.92
C MET A 1 15.43 -9.41 7.46
N LEU A 2 14.78 -8.69 6.54
CA LEU A 2 15.15 -8.68 5.12
C LEU A 2 16.61 -8.18 5.00
N ARG A 3 17.45 -8.93 4.29
CA ARG A 3 18.81 -8.48 3.96
C ARG A 3 18.70 -7.55 2.75
N LEU A 4 18.78 -6.25 3.03
CA LEU A 4 18.72 -5.19 2.01
C LEU A 4 20.14 -4.78 1.61
N HIS A 5 20.46 -4.89 0.33
CA HIS A 5 21.68 -4.38 -0.25
C HIS A 5 21.52 -2.88 -0.47
N LYS A 6 22.00 -2.10 0.49
CA LYS A 6 21.86 -0.64 0.47
C LYS A 6 23.20 0.05 0.33
N ASN A 7 23.23 1.05 -0.55
CA ASN A 7 24.30 2.02 -0.65
C ASN A 7 23.78 3.39 -0.19
N TYR A 8 24.59 4.12 0.56
CA TYR A 8 24.26 5.48 0.97
C TYR A 8 24.82 6.48 -0.03
N ILE A 9 23.99 7.43 -0.45
CA ILE A 9 24.42 8.59 -1.22
C ILE A 9 24.69 9.70 -0.22
N ILE A 10 25.93 10.21 -0.23
CA ILE A 10 26.45 11.18 0.72
C ILE A 10 26.65 12.53 0.00
N ASP A 11 26.31 13.63 0.67
CA ASP A 11 26.54 15.00 0.18
C ASP A 11 27.96 15.52 0.50
N GLU A 12 28.25 16.76 0.11
CA GLU A 12 29.54 17.42 0.34
C GLU A 12 29.89 17.61 1.83
N ASN A 13 28.89 17.57 2.73
CA ASN A 13 29.05 17.72 4.17
C ASN A 13 29.14 16.37 4.90
N GLN A 14 29.38 15.27 4.15
CA GLN A 14 29.41 13.91 4.68
C GLN A 14 28.08 13.45 5.29
N LYS A 15 26.96 14.03 4.87
CA LYS A 15 25.62 13.63 5.34
C LYS A 15 24.95 12.71 4.32
N ALA A 16 24.37 11.61 4.81
CA ALA A 16 23.54 10.75 3.97
C ALA A 16 22.26 11.47 3.56
N VAL A 17 22.02 11.58 2.26
CA VAL A 17 20.86 12.27 1.68
C VAL A 17 19.90 11.33 0.96
N ALA A 18 20.37 10.16 0.54
CA ALA A 18 19.55 9.13 -0.06
C ALA A 18 20.11 7.73 0.17
N VAL A 19 19.26 6.73 -0.05
CA VAL A 19 19.62 5.32 -0.05
C VAL A 19 19.30 4.75 -1.42
N GLN A 20 20.28 4.08 -2.02
CA GLN A 20 20.10 3.32 -3.23
C GLN A 20 20.00 1.83 -2.88
N ILE A 21 18.97 1.17 -3.38
CA ILE A 21 18.75 -0.27 -3.27
C ILE A 21 18.46 -0.87 -4.65
N PRO A 22 18.72 -2.17 -4.88
CA PRO A 22 18.28 -2.86 -6.07
C PRO A 22 16.77 -2.72 -6.26
N ILE A 23 16.35 -2.53 -7.51
CA ILE A 23 14.92 -2.34 -7.84
C ILE A 23 14.04 -3.51 -7.38
N MET A 24 14.59 -4.73 -7.37
CA MET A 24 13.86 -5.91 -6.90
C MET A 24 13.59 -5.86 -5.40
N GLU A 25 14.54 -5.34 -4.61
CA GLU A 25 14.38 -5.20 -3.17
C GLU A 25 13.43 -4.06 -2.81
N PHE A 26 13.47 -2.96 -3.57
CA PHE A 26 12.48 -1.90 -3.45
C PHE A 26 11.06 -2.44 -3.63
N LYS A 27 10.82 -3.18 -4.72
CA LYS A 27 9.51 -3.79 -4.99
C LYS A 27 9.06 -4.77 -3.92
N GLN A 28 9.98 -5.57 -3.36
CA GLN A 28 9.68 -6.47 -2.26
C GLN A 28 9.26 -5.70 -0.99
N ILE A 29 9.87 -4.54 -0.73
CA ILE A 29 9.45 -3.67 0.37
C ILE A 29 8.04 -3.14 0.11
N GLU A 30 7.76 -2.63 -1.10
CA GLU A 30 6.43 -2.12 -1.47
C GLU A 30 5.36 -3.21 -1.29
N GLU A 31 5.58 -4.39 -1.88
CA GLU A 31 4.64 -5.52 -1.78
C GLU A 31 4.36 -5.91 -0.32
N LEU A 32 5.39 -5.95 0.53
CA LEU A 32 5.22 -6.27 1.94
C LEU A 32 4.36 -5.21 2.65
N LEU A 33 4.63 -3.93 2.41
CA LEU A 33 3.91 -2.82 3.02
C LEU A 33 2.45 -2.75 2.54
N GLU A 34 2.22 -2.93 1.24
CA GLU A 34 0.88 -2.96 0.64
C GLU A 34 0.06 -4.14 1.16
N ASN A 35 0.65 -5.34 1.18
CA ASN A 35 -0.02 -6.53 1.70
C ASN A 35 -0.39 -6.38 3.18
N HIS A 36 0.51 -5.80 3.99
CA HIS A 36 0.20 -5.54 5.39
C HIS A 36 -0.92 -4.50 5.54
N GLY A 37 -0.85 -3.37 4.83
CA GLY A 37 -1.90 -2.36 4.86
C GLY A 37 -3.26 -2.91 4.42
N LEU A 38 -3.30 -3.73 3.37
CA LEU A 38 -4.51 -4.40 2.92
C LEU A 38 -5.06 -5.37 3.99
N ALA A 39 -4.18 -6.15 4.63
CA ALA A 39 -4.60 -7.08 5.69
C ALA A 39 -5.25 -6.34 6.87
N GLU A 40 -4.67 -5.22 7.31
CA GLU A 40 -5.26 -4.39 8.38
C GLU A 40 -6.63 -3.83 7.97
N LEU A 41 -6.78 -3.31 6.74
CA LEU A 41 -8.08 -2.81 6.24
C LEU A 41 -9.14 -3.93 6.17
N MET A 42 -8.72 -5.15 5.83
CA MET A 42 -9.61 -6.31 5.83
C MET A 42 -10.01 -6.73 7.26
N ASP A 43 -9.10 -6.60 8.23
CA ASP A 43 -9.37 -6.91 9.63
C ASP A 43 -10.27 -5.86 10.29
N GLU A 44 -10.09 -4.57 9.98
CA GLU A 44 -10.96 -3.47 10.42
C GLU A 44 -12.41 -3.67 9.98
N THR A 45 -12.63 -4.20 8.77
CA THR A 45 -13.96 -4.42 8.18
C THR A 45 -14.48 -5.84 8.41
N ARG A 46 -13.80 -6.66 9.22
CA ARG A 46 -14.10 -8.10 9.37
C ARG A 46 -15.52 -8.37 9.89
N THR A 47 -16.05 -7.48 10.73
CA THR A 47 -17.39 -7.59 11.31
C THR A 47 -18.47 -6.83 10.54
N ASP A 48 -18.09 -6.11 9.48
CA ASP A 48 -19.02 -5.34 8.67
C ASP A 48 -19.93 -6.27 7.85
N GLU A 49 -21.07 -5.73 7.42
CA GLU A 49 -22.01 -6.45 6.58
C GLU A 49 -21.35 -6.85 5.25
N ARG A 50 -21.43 -8.14 4.93
CA ARG A 50 -20.99 -8.66 3.64
C ARG A 50 -22.14 -8.57 2.64
N LEU A 51 -21.98 -7.68 1.66
CA LEU A 51 -22.91 -7.58 0.55
C LEU A 51 -22.70 -8.74 -0.44
N SER A 52 -23.80 -9.17 -1.08
CA SER A 52 -23.70 -10.04 -2.27
C SER A 52 -23.02 -9.28 -3.41
N GLY A 53 -22.48 -9.99 -4.41
CA GLY A 53 -21.85 -9.34 -5.57
C GLY A 53 -22.77 -8.35 -6.29
N GLU A 54 -24.06 -8.67 -6.39
CA GLU A 54 -25.07 -7.78 -6.98
C GLU A 54 -25.33 -6.55 -6.11
N ALA A 55 -25.52 -6.73 -4.80
CA ALA A 55 -25.76 -5.64 -3.86
C ALA A 55 -24.55 -4.70 -3.77
N ALA A 56 -23.32 -5.25 -3.76
CA ALA A 56 -22.09 -4.47 -3.77
C ALA A 56 -21.96 -3.62 -5.04
N GLN A 57 -22.28 -4.18 -6.22
CA GLN A 57 -22.25 -3.44 -7.48
C GLN A 57 -23.30 -2.31 -7.50
N GLN A 58 -24.51 -2.54 -7.00
CA GLN A 58 -25.54 -1.52 -6.92
C GLN A 58 -25.13 -0.39 -5.97
N TYR A 59 -24.62 -0.73 -4.80
CA TYR A 59 -24.10 0.22 -3.81
C TYR A 59 -22.95 1.06 -4.37
N TYR A 60 -21.98 0.44 -5.04
CA TYR A 60 -20.87 1.16 -5.65
C TYR A 60 -21.34 2.17 -6.72
N ARG A 61 -22.34 1.80 -7.53
CA ARG A 61 -22.94 2.71 -8.53
C ARG A 61 -23.64 3.90 -7.87
N SER A 62 -24.35 3.69 -6.76
CA SER A 62 -25.02 4.79 -6.06
C SER A 62 -24.02 5.76 -5.43
N LEU A 63 -22.89 5.28 -4.91
CA LEU A 63 -21.80 6.12 -4.42
C LEU A 63 -21.24 7.01 -5.53
N LYS A 64 -20.97 6.45 -6.72
CA LYS A 64 -20.44 7.24 -7.85
C LYS A 64 -21.39 8.37 -8.26
N ASN A 65 -22.68 8.09 -8.32
CA ASN A 65 -23.69 9.08 -8.70
C ASN A 65 -23.84 10.21 -7.67
N ASN A 66 -23.49 9.97 -6.39
CA ASN A 66 -23.54 10.97 -5.33
C ASN A 66 -22.28 11.84 -5.23
N VAL A 67 -21.16 11.45 -5.86
CA VAL A 67 -19.88 12.18 -5.81
C VAL A 67 -19.67 13.04 -7.06
N GLU A 68 -20.29 12.67 -8.18
CA GLU A 68 -20.25 13.43 -9.46
C GLU A 68 -21.49 14.31 -9.71
N GLY A 69 -22.36 14.48 -8.69
CA GLY A 69 -23.61 15.27 -8.75
C GLY A 69 -23.50 16.69 -8.21
#